data_AF-A0A961DTU5-F1
#
_entry.id   AF-A0A961DTU5-F1
#
_cell.length_a   1.000
_cell.length_b   1.000
_cell.length_c   1.000
_cell.angle_alpha   90.00
_cell.angle_beta   90.00
_cell.angle_gamma   90.00
#
_symmetry.space_group_name_H-M   'P 1'
#
loop_
_entity.id
_entity.type
_entity.pdbx_description
1 polymer ?
#
loop_
_entity_poly.entity_id
_entity_poly.type
_entity_poly.pdbx_seq_one_letter_code
_entity_poly.pdbx_strand_id
1 'polypeptide(L)'
;MKKIALATITAGLVATSSATAAAVPLVGGNGLSPNARDLAQYITATYPSVQSIGGVRSDSRPDHPSGRALDIMIGSDMGLGDAINADIQSQSDRFGVQYTMWRVANHYNHVHVTVA
;
A
#
# COMPACT_ATOMS: atom_id res chain seq x y z
N MET A 1 -43.09 -15.33 -44.93
CA MET A 1 -41.75 -14.95 -45.42
C MET A 1 -40.98 -14.30 -44.28
N LYS A 2 -40.04 -15.01 -43.65
CA LYS A 2 -39.22 -14.48 -42.54
C LYS A 2 -38.02 -13.75 -43.11
N LYS A 3 -37.97 -12.42 -42.97
CA LYS A 3 -36.78 -11.62 -43.27
C LYS A 3 -35.82 -11.75 -42.09
N ILE A 4 -34.68 -12.39 -42.29
CA ILE A 4 -33.57 -12.38 -41.33
C ILE A 4 -32.85 -11.05 -41.53
N ALA A 5 -32.84 -10.20 -40.51
CA ALA A 5 -31.97 -9.03 -40.46
C ALA A 5 -30.62 -9.47 -39.91
N LEU A 6 -29.55 -9.30 -40.70
CA LEU A 6 -28.18 -9.42 -40.21
C LEU A 6 -27.88 -8.17 -39.37
N ALA A 7 -27.70 -8.35 -38.06
CA ALA A 7 -27.14 -7.34 -37.19
C ALA A 7 -25.62 -7.45 -37.25
N THR A 8 -24.97 -6.49 -37.91
CA THR A 8 -23.52 -6.32 -37.86
C THR A 8 -23.16 -5.83 -36.47
N ILE A 9 -22.50 -6.67 -35.66
CA ILE A 9 -21.99 -6.28 -34.34
C ILE A 9 -20.63 -5.61 -34.56
N THR A 10 -20.60 -4.29 -34.51
CA THR A 10 -19.35 -3.53 -34.41
C THR A 10 -18.83 -3.70 -32.98
N ALA A 11 -17.79 -4.51 -32.79
CA ALA A 11 -17.06 -4.58 -31.53
C ALA A 11 -16.28 -3.26 -31.35
N GLY A 12 -16.90 -2.30 -30.66
CA GLY A 12 -16.20 -1.11 -30.18
C GLY A 12 -15.23 -1.52 -29.08
N LEU A 13 -13.93 -1.49 -29.38
CA LEU A 13 -12.90 -1.63 -28.37
C LEU A 13 -12.95 -0.36 -27.49
N VAL A 14 -13.66 -0.43 -26.36
CA VAL A 14 -13.58 0.61 -25.34
C VAL A 14 -12.24 0.42 -24.65
N ALA A 15 -11.20 1.07 -25.17
CA ALA A 15 -9.99 1.29 -24.42
C ALA A 15 -10.35 2.22 -23.26
N THR A 16 -10.76 1.65 -22.13
CA THR A 16 -10.76 2.38 -20.87
C THR A 16 -9.30 2.74 -20.62
N SER A 17 -8.95 4.01 -20.83
CA SER A 17 -7.71 4.57 -20.34
C SER A 17 -7.66 4.27 -18.84
N SER A 18 -6.88 3.26 -18.46
CA SER A 18 -6.49 3.06 -17.08
C SER A 18 -5.83 4.35 -16.66
N ALA A 19 -6.52 5.16 -15.87
CA ALA A 19 -5.86 6.15 -15.07
C ALA A 19 -4.83 5.35 -14.28
N THR A 20 -3.56 5.44 -14.67
CA THR A 20 -2.46 4.99 -13.82
C THR A 20 -2.60 5.86 -12.60
N ALA A 21 -3.28 5.35 -11.56
CA ALA A 21 -3.27 5.94 -10.24
C ALA A 21 -1.80 6.26 -9.97
N ALA A 22 -1.49 7.53 -9.72
CA ALA A 22 -0.14 7.93 -9.41
C ALA A 22 0.32 7.01 -8.27
N ALA A 23 1.36 6.22 -8.52
CA ALA A 23 1.82 5.24 -7.56
C ALA A 23 2.14 5.98 -6.25
N VAL A 24 1.66 5.44 -5.12
CA VAL A 24 1.98 5.98 -3.79
C VAL A 24 3.51 6.12 -3.70
N PRO A 25 4.05 7.33 -3.45
CA PRO A 25 5.49 7.54 -3.43
C PRO A 25 6.16 6.64 -2.39
N LEU A 26 7.09 5.79 -2.83
CA LEU A 26 7.91 4.94 -1.96
C LEU A 26 9.32 5.52 -1.84
N VAL A 27 9.62 6.09 -0.68
CA VAL A 27 10.95 6.66 -0.36
C VAL A 27 11.76 5.60 0.39
N GLY A 28 12.96 5.28 -0.09
CA GLY A 28 13.79 4.23 0.51
C GLY A 28 13.35 2.81 0.17
N GLY A 29 12.80 2.59 -1.03
CA GLY A 29 12.38 1.26 -1.49
C GLY A 29 13.54 0.28 -1.77
N ASN A 30 14.74 0.81 -2.05
CA ASN A 30 15.93 0.00 -2.27
C ASN A 30 16.43 -0.59 -0.93
N GLY A 31 16.65 -1.90 -0.89
CA GLY A 31 17.11 -2.60 0.32
C GLY A 31 15.99 -3.05 1.26
N LEU A 32 14.72 -2.85 0.91
CA LEU A 32 13.62 -3.45 1.65
C LEU A 32 13.75 -4.98 1.62
N SER A 33 13.51 -5.60 2.78
CA SER A 33 13.27 -7.03 2.90
C SER A 33 12.10 -7.45 1.98
N PRO A 34 12.04 -8.73 1.56
CA PRO A 34 10.93 -9.23 0.75
C PRO A 34 9.56 -8.93 1.37
N ASN A 35 9.39 -9.21 2.66
CA ASN A 35 8.15 -8.96 3.40
C ASN A 35 7.75 -7.47 3.39
N ALA A 36 8.71 -6.57 3.63
CA ALA A 36 8.43 -5.13 3.63
C ALA A 36 8.06 -4.63 2.22
N ARG A 37 8.69 -5.16 1.17
CA ARG A 37 8.34 -4.82 -0.21
C ARG A 37 6.95 -5.32 -0.58
N ASP A 38 6.60 -6.54 -0.21
CA ASP A 38 5.28 -7.12 -0.49
C ASP A 38 4.18 -6.35 0.26
N LEU A 39 4.44 -5.96 1.51
CA LEU A 39 3.53 -5.11 2.27
C LEU A 39 3.38 -3.71 1.65
N ALA A 40 4.47 -3.07 1.20
CA ALA A 40 4.39 -1.76 0.54
C ALA A 40 3.57 -1.82 -0.76
N GLN A 41 3.71 -2.90 -1.54
CA GLN A 41 2.92 -3.13 -2.75
C GLN A 41 1.44 -3.34 -2.43
N TYR A 42 1.15 -4.14 -1.41
CA TYR A 42 -0.22 -4.37 -0.95
C TYR A 42 -0.88 -3.05 -0.50
N ILE A 43 -0.21 -2.26 0.34
CA ILE A 43 -0.74 -0.97 0.80
C ILE A 43 -0.96 -0.01 -0.36
N THR A 44 -0.04 0.06 -1.32
CA THR A 44 -0.18 0.90 -2.52
C THR A 44 -1.40 0.51 -3.35
N ALA A 45 -1.69 -0.79 -3.46
CA ALA A 45 -2.83 -1.29 -4.23
C ALA A 45 -4.17 -1.11 -3.49
N THR A 46 -4.19 -1.31 -2.16
CA THR A 46 -5.41 -1.30 -1.34
C THR A 46 -5.81 0.11 -0.89
N TYR A 47 -4.82 0.98 -0.63
CA TYR A 47 -5.03 2.31 -0.04
C TYR A 47 -4.39 3.42 -0.88
N PRO A 48 -4.95 3.74 -2.06
CA PRO A 48 -4.38 4.76 -2.96
C PRO A 48 -4.43 6.19 -2.37
N SER A 49 -5.12 6.41 -1.25
CA SER A 49 -5.12 7.68 -0.51
C SER A 49 -3.94 7.86 0.45
N VAL A 50 -3.10 6.83 0.65
CA VAL A 50 -1.85 6.94 1.41
C VAL A 50 -0.94 7.97 0.74
N GLN A 51 -0.40 8.90 1.52
CA GLN A 51 0.35 10.04 1.01
C GLN A 51 1.73 9.64 0.49
N SER A 52 2.38 8.71 1.19
CA SER A 52 3.66 8.10 0.84
C SER A 52 3.95 6.93 1.78
N ILE A 53 4.95 6.13 1.41
CA ILE A 53 5.52 5.09 2.25
C ILE A 53 7.02 5.38 2.44
N GLY A 54 7.47 5.48 3.69
CA GLY A 54 8.87 5.57 4.04
C GLY A 54 9.46 4.18 4.33
N GLY A 55 10.62 3.86 3.78
CA GLY A 55 11.32 2.59 3.93
C GLY A 55 12.74 2.76 4.49
N VAL A 56 13.74 2.23 3.78
CA VAL A 56 15.14 2.22 4.18
C VAL A 56 15.71 3.64 4.29
N ARG A 57 16.34 3.93 5.43
CA ARG A 57 17.08 5.16 5.72
C ARG A 57 18.01 4.96 6.92
N SER A 58 18.94 5.90 7.11
CA SER A 58 19.67 6.00 8.38
C SER A 58 18.70 6.32 9.51
N ASP A 59 18.76 5.55 10.59
CA ASP A 59 17.94 5.72 11.78
C ASP A 59 18.74 5.28 13.01
N SER A 60 18.35 5.79 14.18
CA SER A 60 18.86 5.40 15.49
C SER A 60 18.52 3.96 15.87
N ARG A 61 17.42 3.43 15.31
CA ARG A 61 16.94 2.05 15.49
C ARG A 61 17.24 1.21 14.26
N PRO A 62 17.40 -0.12 14.41
CA PRO A 62 17.83 -0.98 13.31
C PRO A 62 16.74 -1.27 12.26
N ASP A 63 15.47 -1.00 12.53
CA ASP A 63 14.37 -1.53 11.69
C ASP A 63 14.32 -0.90 10.29
N HIS A 64 14.44 0.44 10.18
CA HIS A 64 14.57 1.10 8.88
C HIS A 64 15.91 0.80 8.19
N PRO A 65 17.08 0.91 8.85
CA PRO A 65 18.38 0.57 8.26
C PRO A 65 18.46 -0.85 7.70
N SER A 66 17.77 -1.81 8.33
CA SER A 66 17.75 -3.22 7.89
C SER A 66 16.69 -3.52 6.83
N GLY A 67 15.88 -2.53 6.43
CA GLY A 67 14.82 -2.71 5.44
C GLY A 67 13.62 -3.53 5.90
N ARG A 68 13.42 -3.64 7.21
CA ARG A 68 12.27 -4.34 7.79
C ARG A 68 11.13 -3.41 8.19
N ALA A 69 11.33 -2.10 8.23
CA ALA A 69 10.30 -1.16 8.63
C ALA A 69 9.72 -0.36 7.45
N LEU A 70 8.41 -0.06 7.57
CA LEU A 70 7.71 0.91 6.76
C LEU A 70 6.99 1.93 7.64
N ASP A 71 7.02 3.20 7.21
CA ASP A 71 6.15 4.26 7.73
C ASP A 71 5.09 4.58 6.66
N ILE A 72 3.84 4.20 6.92
CA ILE A 72 2.72 4.41 6.00
C ILE A 72 2.05 5.74 6.34
N MET A 73 2.29 6.77 5.52
CA MET A 73 1.92 8.14 5.82
C MET A 73 0.44 8.41 5.53
N ILE A 74 -0.32 8.78 6.56
CA ILE A 74 -1.76 9.06 6.48
C ILE A 74 -2.10 10.55 6.64
N GLY A 75 -1.12 11.39 6.97
CA GLY A 75 -1.33 12.81 7.24
C GLY A 75 -2.13 13.05 8.52
N SER A 76 -3.34 13.59 8.41
CA SER A 76 -4.27 13.78 9.54
C SER A 76 -5.47 12.83 9.50
N ASP A 77 -5.52 11.90 8.54
CA ASP A 77 -6.62 10.96 8.40
C ASP A 77 -6.48 9.80 9.39
N MET A 78 -6.97 10.03 10.61
CA MET A 78 -6.91 9.03 11.67
C MET A 78 -7.80 7.81 11.39
N GLY A 79 -8.88 7.98 10.61
CA GLY A 79 -9.74 6.86 10.21
C GLY A 79 -9.03 5.93 9.24
N LEU A 80 -8.27 6.49 8.30
CA LEU A 80 -7.39 5.73 7.41
C LEU A 80 -6.31 4.98 8.20
N GLY A 81 -5.67 5.65 9.16
CA GLY A 81 -4.69 5.00 10.04
C GLY A 81 -5.27 3.84 10.85
N ASP A 82 -6.48 3.99 11.39
CA ASP A 82 -7.18 2.91 12.09
C ASP A 82 -7.45 1.71 11.18
N ALA A 83 -7.94 1.97 9.95
CA ALA A 83 -8.22 0.92 8.97
C ALA A 83 -6.96 0.16 8.54
N ILE A 84 -5.88 0.89 8.22
CA ILE A 84 -4.60 0.31 7.80
C ILE A 84 -3.98 -0.52 8.92
N ASN A 85 -3.92 0.02 10.13
CA ASN A 85 -3.32 -0.70 11.26
C ASN A 85 -4.11 -1.97 11.63
N ALA A 86 -5.43 -1.96 11.51
CA ALA A 86 -6.26 -3.14 11.73
C ALA A 86 -6.04 -4.20 10.64
N ASP A 87 -6.00 -3.80 9.37
CA ASP A 87 -5.77 -4.72 8.24
C ASP A 87 -4.38 -5.37 8.30
N ILE A 88 -3.32 -4.57 8.55
CA ILE A 88 -1.95 -5.08 8.72
C ILE A 88 -1.88 -6.13 9.83
N GLN A 89 -2.51 -5.88 10.99
CA GLN A 89 -2.54 -6.84 12.08
C GLN A 89 -3.32 -8.12 11.70
N SER A 90 -4.41 -8.00 10.94
CA SER A 90 -5.17 -9.16 10.47
C SER A 90 -4.39 -10.03 9.46
N GLN A 91 -3.35 -9.47 8.84
CA GLN A 91 -2.47 -10.14 7.88
C GLN A 91 -1.06 -10.36 8.43
N SER A 92 -0.91 -10.39 9.76
CA SER A 92 0.40 -10.49 10.41
C SER A 92 1.22 -11.67 9.92
N ASP A 93 0.60 -12.85 9.78
CA ASP A 93 1.27 -14.07 9.35
C ASP A 93 1.70 -13.99 7.87
N ARG A 94 0.87 -13.36 7.03
CA ARG A 94 1.15 -13.20 5.59
C ARG A 94 2.39 -12.34 5.36
N PHE A 95 2.54 -11.27 6.12
CA PHE A 95 3.63 -10.31 5.95
C PHE A 95 4.76 -10.46 6.98
N GLY A 96 4.66 -11.44 7.88
CA GLY A 96 5.59 -11.61 8.99
C GLY A 96 5.67 -10.39 9.92
N VAL A 97 4.54 -9.73 10.21
CA VAL A 97 4.51 -8.54 11.08
C VAL A 97 5.01 -8.89 12.47
N GLN A 98 6.06 -8.19 12.92
CA GLN A 98 6.62 -8.31 14.27
C GLN A 98 5.92 -7.35 15.24
N TYR A 99 5.73 -6.10 14.82
CA TYR A 99 4.99 -5.11 15.60
C TYR A 99 4.50 -3.96 14.72
N THR A 100 3.50 -3.24 15.22
CA THR A 100 3.06 -1.94 14.69
C THR A 100 3.12 -0.86 15.77
N MET A 101 3.29 0.39 15.37
CA MET A 101 3.09 1.56 16.22
C MET A 101 2.07 2.48 15.57
N TRP A 102 0.93 2.65 16.24
CA TRP A 102 -0.17 3.50 15.79
C TRP A 102 -0.84 4.14 17.01
N ARG A 103 -1.12 5.46 16.94
CA ARG A 103 -1.68 6.27 18.05
C ARG A 103 -0.88 6.18 19.35
N VAL A 104 0.42 5.95 19.23
CA VAL A 104 1.40 6.11 20.32
C VAL A 104 2.20 7.38 20.11
N ALA A 105 3.00 7.79 21.10
CA ALA A 105 3.81 9.00 21.01
C ALA A 105 4.58 9.07 19.67
N ASN A 106 4.44 10.20 18.97
CA ASN A 106 5.02 10.48 17.65
C ASN A 106 4.49 9.64 16.46
N HIS A 107 3.42 8.85 16.63
CA HIS A 107 2.84 7.99 15.58
C HIS A 107 1.34 8.26 15.37
N TYR A 108 0.99 9.52 15.14
CA TYR A 108 -0.39 9.96 14.83
C TYR A 108 -0.59 10.36 13.37
N ASN A 109 0.49 10.56 12.62
CA ASN A 109 0.46 10.93 11.20
C ASN A 109 0.87 9.79 10.26
N HIS A 110 1.23 8.63 10.81
CA HIS A 110 1.60 7.42 10.07
C HIS A 110 1.39 6.17 10.91
N VAL A 111 1.24 5.03 10.25
CA VAL A 111 1.33 3.70 10.84
C VAL A 111 2.74 3.19 10.59
N HIS A 112 3.51 2.96 11.66
CA HIS A 112 4.79 2.28 11.55
C HIS A 112 4.57 0.77 11.69
N VAL A 113 5.24 -0.02 10.84
CA VAL A 113 5.20 -1.49 10.87
C VAL A 113 6.60 -2.03 10.68
N THR A 114 6.98 -3.02 11.51
CA THR A 114 8.20 -3.81 11.32
C THR A 114 7.82 -5.26 11.02
N VAL A 115 8.47 -5.85 10.02
CA VAL A 115 8.30 -7.25 9.61
C VAL A 115 9.54 -8.10 9.94
N ALA A 116 9.39 -9.43 9.82
CA ALA A 116 10.44 -10.43 10.00
C ALA A 116 11.50 -10.37 8.89
#